data_AF-A0A7S0NUZ9-F1
#
_entry.id   AF-A0A7S0NUZ9-F1
#
_cell.length_a   1.000
_cell.length_b   1.000
_cell.length_c   1.000
_cell.angle_alpha   90.00
_cell.angle_beta   90.00
_cell.angle_gamma   90.00
#
_symmetry.space_group_name_H-M   'P 1'
#
loop_
_entity.id
_entity.type
_entity.pdbx_description
1 polymer ?
#
loop_
_entity_poly.entity_id
_entity_poly.type
_entity_poly.pdbx_seq_one_letter_code
_entity_poly.pdbx_strand_id
1 'polypeptide(L)'
;LPVHREGVRCAERYSSIAVCGGRTFLLSRDELRPGRTVHTDVWSSLLRIAAPAAAAGLVFGAPALSLVSALNMSHNAALACAPDGRTLLAYGGRRKAAYPMHPYVERGIYRAEGHVDYTGAVRWSVPRLILDGGTASRCVEKRPAVGYRCEFDGKLSLVRYRDYYYLYARANMNKCGAG
;
A
#
# COMPACT_ATOMS: atom_id res chain seq x y z
N LEU A 1 -26.36 16.97 -29.07
CA LEU A 1 -25.67 15.73 -28.62
C LEU A 1 -24.82 16.08 -27.41
N PRO A 2 -24.99 15.43 -26.25
CA PRO A 2 -24.16 15.74 -25.09
C PRO A 2 -22.75 15.21 -25.31
N VAL A 3 -21.77 16.10 -25.17
CA VAL A 3 -20.34 15.81 -25.27
C VAL A 3 -19.98 14.79 -24.19
N HIS A 4 -19.58 13.58 -24.60
CA HIS A 4 -18.91 12.63 -23.72
C HIS A 4 -17.64 13.31 -23.18
N ARG A 5 -17.68 13.77 -21.93
CA ARG A 5 -16.44 14.10 -21.21
C ARG A 5 -15.67 12.80 -21.06
N GLU A 6 -14.55 12.69 -21.76
CA GLU A 6 -13.60 11.60 -21.58
C GLU A 6 -13.28 11.48 -20.09
N GLY A 7 -13.66 10.34 -19.49
CA GLY A 7 -13.32 10.04 -18.11
C GLY A 7 -11.80 9.98 -18.00
N VAL A 8 -11.23 10.77 -17.07
CA VAL A 8 -9.80 10.74 -16.78
C VAL A 8 -9.42 9.33 -16.37
N ARG A 9 -8.61 8.65 -17.20
CA ARG A 9 -8.03 7.34 -16.86
C ARG A 9 -6.87 7.57 -15.88
N CYS A 10 -7.13 7.41 -14.60
CA CYS A 10 -6.09 7.47 -13.57
C CYS A 10 -5.43 6.09 -13.41
N ALA A 11 -4.38 5.80 -14.18
CA ALA A 11 -3.61 4.57 -14.03
C ALA A 11 -2.35 4.85 -13.19
N GLU A 12 -2.47 4.61 -11.88
CA GLU A 12 -1.31 4.50 -11.00
C GLU A 12 -1.08 2.99 -10.76
N ARG A 13 -0.18 2.37 -11.55
CA ARG A 13 0.22 0.98 -11.38
C ARG A 13 1.40 0.93 -10.41
N TYR A 14 1.21 0.29 -9.25
CA TYR A 14 2.27 0.15 -8.25
C TYR A 14 2.47 -1.31 -7.90
N SER A 15 3.73 -1.71 -7.88
CA SER A 15 4.15 -2.97 -7.31
C SER A 15 5.47 -2.86 -6.57
N SER A 16 5.65 -3.71 -5.57
CA SER A 16 6.95 -3.96 -4.93
C SER A 16 7.20 -5.46 -4.87
N ILE A 17 8.45 -5.85 -5.09
CA ILE A 17 8.90 -7.24 -4.99
C ILE A 17 9.84 -7.34 -3.79
N ALA A 18 9.63 -8.36 -2.95
CA ALA A 18 10.49 -8.64 -1.81
C ALA A 18 10.81 -10.13 -1.75
N VAL A 19 12.05 -10.48 -1.45
CA VAL A 19 12.46 -11.86 -1.17
C VAL A 19 12.61 -12.01 0.34
N CYS A 20 11.85 -12.91 0.96
CA CYS A 20 11.83 -13.12 2.40
C CYS A 20 11.44 -14.56 2.75
N GLY A 21 12.03 -15.15 3.78
CA GLY A 21 11.77 -16.53 4.19
C GLY A 21 11.98 -17.55 3.07
N GLY A 22 12.91 -17.29 2.13
CA GLY A 22 13.14 -18.13 0.95
C GLY A 22 12.03 -18.05 -0.11
N ARG A 23 11.06 -17.13 0.02
CA ARG A 23 9.97 -16.91 -0.92
C ARG A 23 10.10 -15.55 -1.59
N THR A 24 9.56 -15.43 -2.81
CA THR A 24 9.42 -14.14 -3.47
C THR A 24 7.97 -13.68 -3.36
N PHE A 25 7.78 -12.46 -2.92
CA PHE A 25 6.50 -11.82 -2.74
C PHE A 25 6.34 -10.66 -3.72
N LEU A 26 5.15 -10.52 -4.28
CA LEU A 26 4.72 -9.37 -5.06
C LEU A 26 3.59 -8.68 -4.32
N LEU A 27 3.80 -7.43 -3.92
CA LEU A 27 2.69 -6.54 -3.60
C LEU A 27 2.30 -5.80 -4.86
N SER A 28 1.04 -5.83 -5.25
CA SER A 28 0.49 -4.98 -6.30
C SER A 28 -0.75 -4.26 -5.81
N ARG A 29 -0.96 -3.04 -6.29
CA ARG A 29 -2.25 -2.38 -6.14
C ARG A 29 -3.15 -2.77 -7.30
N ASP A 30 -4.29 -3.37 -6.99
CA ASP A 30 -5.28 -3.82 -7.96
C ASP A 30 -6.59 -3.02 -7.79
N GLU A 31 -7.24 -2.70 -8.91
CA GLU A 31 -8.58 -2.12 -8.95
C GLU A 31 -9.60 -3.27 -8.99
N LEU A 32 -10.36 -3.44 -7.91
CA LEU A 32 -11.26 -4.59 -7.75
C LEU A 32 -12.57 -4.46 -8.54
N ARG A 33 -12.89 -3.28 -9.09
CA ARG A 33 -14.00 -3.07 -10.02
C ARG A 33 -13.69 -1.99 -11.06
N PRO A 34 -13.65 -2.29 -12.37
CA PRO A 34 -13.65 -1.26 -13.40
C PRO A 34 -15.04 -0.60 -13.47
N GLY A 35 -15.20 0.53 -12.79
CA GLY A 35 -16.40 1.38 -12.90
C GLY A 35 -16.21 2.52 -13.91
N ARG A 36 -17.30 3.22 -14.29
CA ARG A 36 -17.22 4.44 -15.14
C ARG A 36 -16.46 5.62 -14.48
N THR A 37 -16.17 5.54 -13.18
CA THR A 37 -15.41 6.56 -12.45
C THR A 37 -14.38 5.87 -11.55
N VAL A 38 -13.12 6.31 -11.63
CA VAL A 38 -11.92 5.70 -11.02
C VAL A 38 -11.84 5.91 -9.48
N HIS A 39 -12.96 6.25 -8.82
CA HIS A 39 -12.96 6.86 -7.48
C HIS A 39 -13.91 6.24 -6.45
N THR A 40 -14.49 5.08 -6.70
CA THR A 40 -15.06 4.29 -5.59
C THR A 40 -13.90 3.54 -4.93
N ASP A 41 -13.92 3.35 -3.60
CA ASP A 41 -12.85 2.74 -2.78
C ASP A 41 -12.60 1.24 -3.07
N VAL A 42 -12.45 0.88 -4.34
CA VAL A 42 -12.28 -0.49 -4.83
C VAL A 42 -10.81 -0.87 -5.03
N TRP A 43 -9.88 -0.02 -4.60
CA TRP A 43 -8.45 -0.31 -4.66
C TRP A 43 -8.03 -1.20 -3.48
N SER A 44 -7.19 -2.18 -3.75
CA SER A 44 -6.53 -2.95 -2.69
C SER A 44 -5.07 -3.25 -3.01
N SER A 45 -4.24 -3.22 -1.97
CA SER A 45 -2.87 -3.73 -1.99
C SER A 45 -2.91 -5.24 -1.72
N LEU A 46 -2.61 -6.02 -2.75
CA LEU A 46 -2.71 -7.47 -2.76
C LEU A 46 -1.32 -8.10 -2.76
N LEU A 47 -1.10 -9.01 -1.80
CA LEU A 47 0.11 -9.80 -1.69
C LEU A 47 -0.05 -11.11 -2.45
N ARG A 48 0.92 -11.41 -3.32
CA ARG A 48 1.05 -12.68 -4.03
C ARG A 48 2.39 -13.32 -3.68
N ILE A 49 2.39 -14.65 -3.68
CA ILE A 49 3.58 -15.45 -3.45
C ILE A 49 3.95 -16.09 -4.78
N ALA A 50 5.22 -15.99 -5.17
CA ALA A 50 5.72 -16.63 -6.36
C ALA A 50 5.74 -18.15 -6.16
N ALA A 51 5.26 -18.87 -7.16
CA ALA A 51 5.51 -20.29 -7.33
C ALA A 51 6.63 -20.47 -8.37
N PRO A 52 7.53 -21.45 -8.17
CA PRO A 52 8.47 -21.83 -9.21
C PRO A 52 7.70 -22.41 -10.40
N ALA A 53 8.00 -21.93 -11.62
CA ALA A 53 7.49 -22.52 -12.85
C ALA A 53 8.64 -23.15 -13.63
N ALA A 54 8.45 -24.40 -14.07
CA ALA A 54 9.50 -25.25 -14.64
C ALA A 54 10.22 -24.67 -15.88
N ALA A 55 9.63 -23.69 -16.57
CA ALA A 55 10.16 -23.17 -17.84
C ALA A 55 10.19 -21.64 -18.01
N ALA A 56 9.68 -20.84 -17.05
CA ALA A 56 9.41 -19.41 -17.29
C ALA A 56 9.79 -18.46 -16.14
N GLY A 57 10.56 -18.92 -15.15
CA GLY A 57 10.92 -18.10 -13.98
C GLY A 57 9.82 -18.08 -12.92
N LEU A 58 9.61 -16.93 -12.28
CA LEU A 58 8.64 -16.76 -11.19
C LEU A 58 7.24 -16.49 -11.75
N VAL A 59 6.24 -17.26 -11.31
CA VAL A 59 4.83 -17.01 -11.61
C VAL A 59 4.09 -16.63 -10.34
N PHE A 60 3.36 -15.52 -10.40
CA PHE A 60 2.51 -15.06 -9.30
C PHE A 60 1.07 -15.49 -9.55
N GLY A 61 0.52 -16.32 -8.65
CA GLY A 61 -0.85 -16.80 -8.73
C GLY A 61 -1.89 -15.82 -8.18
N ALA A 62 -2.99 -16.37 -7.67
CA ALA A 62 -4.02 -15.60 -6.98
C ALA A 62 -3.47 -14.86 -5.74
N PRO A 63 -4.08 -13.74 -5.31
CA PRO A 63 -3.73 -13.08 -4.07
C PRO A 63 -3.78 -14.04 -2.87
N ALA A 64 -2.71 -14.07 -2.08
CA ALA A 64 -2.69 -14.75 -0.79
C ALA A 64 -3.31 -13.88 0.32
N LEU A 65 -3.25 -12.55 0.17
CA LEU A 65 -3.73 -11.61 1.18
C LEU A 65 -4.05 -10.24 0.56
N SER A 66 -5.03 -9.55 1.13
CA SER A 66 -5.29 -8.12 0.91
C SER A 66 -4.86 -7.35 2.16
N LEU A 67 -3.84 -6.50 2.06
CA LEU A 67 -3.37 -5.69 3.21
C LEU A 67 -4.43 -4.71 3.69
N VAL A 68 -5.29 -4.27 2.79
CA VAL A 68 -6.42 -3.40 3.13
C VAL A 68 -7.39 -4.09 4.09
N SER A 69 -7.79 -5.33 3.79
CA SER A 69 -8.76 -6.04 4.62
C SER A 69 -8.10 -6.70 5.84
N ALA A 70 -6.88 -7.20 5.70
CA ALA A 70 -6.19 -7.91 6.77
C ALA A 70 -5.57 -6.97 7.80
N LEU A 71 -5.05 -5.81 7.37
CA LEU A 71 -4.27 -4.90 8.20
C LEU A 71 -4.88 -3.51 8.33
N ASN A 72 -6.05 -3.26 7.73
CA ASN A 72 -6.65 -1.92 7.65
C ASN A 72 -5.66 -0.86 7.11
N MET A 73 -4.71 -1.27 6.28
CA MET A 73 -3.78 -0.35 5.64
C MET A 73 -4.44 0.29 4.42
N SER A 74 -3.97 1.47 4.02
CA SER A 74 -4.38 2.12 2.78
C SER A 74 -4.16 1.20 1.58
N HIS A 75 -4.88 1.49 0.51
CA HIS A 75 -4.75 0.76 -0.75
C HIS A 75 -3.38 0.94 -1.42
N ASN A 76 -2.53 1.83 -0.92
CA ASN A 76 -1.11 1.92 -1.21
C ASN A 76 -0.28 1.48 0.00
N ALA A 77 0.66 0.56 -0.24
CA ALA A 77 1.62 0.11 0.75
C ALA A 77 2.94 -0.26 0.06
N ALA A 78 4.00 -0.40 0.85
CA ALA A 78 5.31 -0.86 0.40
C ALA A 78 5.76 -2.04 1.27
N LEU A 79 6.51 -2.97 0.66
CA LEU A 79 7.10 -4.12 1.34
C LEU A 79 8.62 -4.11 1.27
N ALA A 80 9.24 -4.66 2.31
CA ALA A 80 10.62 -5.13 2.27
C ALA A 80 10.80 -6.33 3.22
N CYS A 81 11.86 -7.11 3.02
CA CYS A 81 12.28 -8.11 4.00
C CYS A 81 13.20 -7.46 5.04
N ALA A 82 12.99 -7.81 6.31
CA ALA A 82 13.84 -7.47 7.44
C ALA A 82 15.22 -8.13 7.33
N PRO A 83 16.24 -7.65 8.07
CA PRO A 83 17.57 -8.25 8.05
C PRO A 83 17.63 -9.69 8.55
N ASP A 84 16.66 -10.11 9.36
CA ASP A 84 16.50 -11.49 9.83
C ASP A 84 16.17 -12.49 8.70
N GLY A 85 15.86 -11.99 7.50
CA GLY A 85 15.52 -12.80 6.34
C GLY A 85 14.19 -13.56 6.45
N ARG A 86 13.37 -13.32 7.47
CA ARG A 86 12.10 -14.03 7.73
C ARG A 86 10.92 -13.13 8.06
N THR A 87 11.15 -11.84 8.31
CA THR A 87 10.09 -10.90 8.62
C THR A 87 9.85 -9.95 7.45
N LEU A 88 8.65 -9.98 6.87
CA LEU A 88 8.18 -8.96 5.94
C LEU A 88 7.77 -7.72 6.71
N LEU A 89 8.19 -6.55 6.24
CA LEU A 89 7.79 -5.26 6.76
C LEU A 89 6.82 -4.62 5.77
N ALA A 90 5.58 -4.38 6.20
CA ALA A 90 4.61 -3.62 5.43
C ALA A 90 4.46 -2.22 5.98
N TYR A 91 4.59 -1.23 5.10
CA TYR A 91 4.44 0.18 5.41
C TYR A 91 3.27 0.74 4.61
N GLY A 92 2.33 1.39 5.27
CA GLY A 92 1.11 1.93 4.66
C GLY A 92 0.54 3.07 5.48
N GLY A 93 -0.19 3.99 4.84
CA GLY A 93 -1.18 4.78 5.58
C GLY A 93 -2.27 3.86 6.13
N ARG A 94 -3.21 4.39 6.91
CA ARG A 94 -4.38 3.63 7.35
C ARG A 94 -5.55 3.90 6.43
N ARG A 95 -6.37 2.88 6.15
CA ARG A 95 -7.53 3.05 5.28
C ARG A 95 -8.58 3.88 6.02
N LYS A 96 -9.05 4.96 5.39
CA LYS A 96 -10.23 5.70 5.85
C LYS A 96 -11.39 4.73 6.04
N ALA A 97 -11.97 4.71 7.24
CA ALA A 97 -13.21 3.99 7.46
C ALA A 97 -14.28 4.52 6.50
N ALA A 98 -14.96 3.61 5.77
CA ALA A 98 -15.97 3.97 4.77
C ALA A 98 -17.23 4.65 5.34
N TYR A 99 -17.27 4.90 6.65
CA TYR A 99 -18.43 5.44 7.35
C TYR A 99 -18.32 6.96 7.58
N PRO A 100 -19.39 7.73 7.30
CA PRO A 100 -19.42 9.17 7.47
C PRO A 100 -19.30 9.63 8.94
N MET A 101 -19.42 8.72 9.91
CA MET A 101 -19.32 9.03 11.34
C MET A 101 -17.91 8.90 11.91
N HIS A 102 -16.93 8.39 11.15
CA HIS A 102 -15.55 8.39 11.58
C HIS A 102 -14.80 9.52 10.88
N PRO A 103 -14.49 10.62 11.60
CA PRO A 103 -13.67 11.68 11.03
C PRO A 103 -12.33 11.09 10.58
N TYR A 104 -11.74 11.70 9.55
CA TYR A 104 -10.43 11.43 8.96
C TYR A 104 -9.29 11.43 10.01
N VAL A 105 -9.20 10.40 10.86
CA VAL A 105 -8.41 10.45 12.10
C VAL A 105 -7.14 9.63 12.01
N GLU A 106 -7.01 8.76 11.03
CA GLU A 106 -5.84 7.87 10.97
C GLU A 106 -4.74 8.54 10.13
N ARG A 107 -3.95 9.36 10.83
CA ARG A 107 -2.83 10.12 10.29
C ARG A 107 -1.59 9.27 10.25
N GLY A 108 -0.71 9.59 9.32
CA GLY A 108 0.64 9.06 9.36
C GLY A 108 0.82 7.73 8.67
N ILE A 109 1.96 7.12 8.95
CA ILE A 109 2.40 5.86 8.35
C ILE A 109 2.43 4.82 9.46
N TYR A 110 1.92 3.64 9.15
CA TYR A 110 1.89 2.47 10.00
C TYR A 110 2.82 1.40 9.44
N ARG A 111 3.39 0.62 10.35
CA ARG A 111 4.17 -0.58 10.06
C ARG A 111 3.52 -1.82 10.64
N ALA A 112 3.39 -2.85 9.84
CA ALA A 112 3.09 -4.20 10.31
C ALA A 112 4.24 -5.16 9.97
N GLU A 113 4.41 -6.18 10.79
CA GLU A 113 5.46 -7.19 10.66
C GLU A 113 4.80 -8.54 10.36
N GLY A 114 5.13 -9.11 9.21
CA GLY A 114 4.64 -10.40 8.74
C GLY A 114 5.72 -11.46 8.90
N HIS A 115 5.58 -12.37 9.86
CA HIS A 115 6.51 -13.47 10.03
C HIS A 115 6.22 -14.57 8.99
N VAL A 116 7.20 -14.89 8.15
CA VAL A 116 7.10 -15.91 7.12
C VAL A 116 7.47 -17.26 7.73
N ASP A 117 6.54 -18.22 7.72
CA ASP A 117 6.79 -19.57 8.20
C ASP A 117 7.41 -20.47 7.11
N TYR A 118 7.67 -21.73 7.46
CA TYR A 118 8.29 -22.72 6.57
C TYR A 118 7.41 -23.09 5.37
N THR A 119 6.09 -22.92 5.46
CA THR A 119 5.16 -23.14 4.34
C THR A 119 5.17 -21.96 3.38
N GLY A 120 5.63 -20.79 3.84
CA GLY A 120 5.57 -19.52 3.12
C GLY A 120 4.35 -18.68 3.49
N ALA A 121 3.50 -19.16 4.41
CA ALA A 121 2.42 -18.36 4.96
C ALA A 121 2.98 -17.23 5.83
N VAL A 122 2.22 -16.14 5.94
CA VAL A 122 2.67 -14.92 6.63
C VAL A 122 1.73 -14.60 7.78
N ARG A 123 2.27 -14.60 9.01
CA ARG A 123 1.53 -14.19 10.21
C ARG A 123 1.83 -12.73 10.53
N TRP A 124 0.82 -11.86 10.39
CA TRP A 124 0.99 -10.43 10.56
C TRP A 124 0.75 -9.96 12.00
N SER A 125 1.53 -8.98 12.42
CA SER A 125 1.30 -8.19 13.62
C SER A 125 0.16 -7.20 13.42
N VAL A 126 -0.39 -6.71 14.52
CA VAL A 126 -1.20 -5.48 14.48
C VAL A 126 -0.30 -4.33 13.98
N PRO A 127 -0.76 -3.50 13.01
CA PRO A 127 0.01 -2.35 12.57
C PRO A 127 0.24 -1.33 13.69
N ARG A 128 1.44 -0.79 13.77
CA ARG A 128 1.83 0.28 14.70
C ARG A 128 2.17 1.56 13.97
N LEU A 129 1.80 2.70 14.54
CA LEU A 129 2.17 4.02 14.03
C LEU A 129 3.69 4.20 14.12
N ILE A 130 4.32 4.67 13.05
CA ILE A 130 5.77 4.94 12.98
C ILE A 130 6.09 6.39 12.60
N LEU A 131 5.15 7.07 11.94
CA LEU A 131 5.21 8.49 11.65
C LEU A 131 3.79 9.01 11.85
N ASP A 132 3.60 10.05 12.66
CA ASP A 132 2.28 10.59 13.00
C ASP A 132 1.68 11.52 11.93
N GLY A 133 2.49 11.96 10.97
CA GLY A 133 2.07 12.89 9.92
C GLY A 133 1.75 14.30 10.42
N GLY A 134 2.29 14.70 11.58
CA GLY A 134 2.15 16.05 12.13
C GLY A 134 2.96 17.11 11.37
N THR A 135 2.83 18.38 11.75
CA THR A 135 3.58 19.51 11.13
C THR A 135 5.10 19.34 11.16
N ALA A 136 5.63 18.62 12.15
CA ALA A 136 7.04 18.25 12.23
C ALA A 136 7.51 17.34 11.07
N SER A 137 6.58 16.63 10.41
CA SER A 137 6.88 15.77 9.26
C SER A 137 6.93 16.54 7.93
N ARG A 138 6.84 17.89 7.96
CA ARG A 138 6.83 18.80 6.78
C ARG A 138 5.88 18.37 5.66
N CYS A 139 4.83 17.67 6.03
CA CYS A 139 3.96 17.07 5.05
C CYS A 139 2.98 18.11 4.51
N VAL A 140 2.76 18.06 3.19
CA VAL A 140 1.90 18.96 2.44
C VAL A 140 0.74 18.14 1.88
N GLU A 141 -0.45 18.31 2.44
CA GLU A 141 -1.71 17.79 1.88
C GLU A 141 -2.46 18.98 1.27
N LYS A 142 -2.83 18.87 -0.01
CA LYS A 142 -3.43 19.98 -0.76
C LYS A 142 -4.90 19.78 -1.07
N ARG A 143 -5.51 18.64 -0.70
CA ARG A 143 -6.95 18.40 -0.88
C ARG A 143 -7.73 19.12 0.22
N PRO A 144 -8.64 20.07 -0.13
CA PRO A 144 -9.41 20.80 0.87
C PRO A 144 -10.23 19.92 1.82
N ALA A 145 -10.72 18.78 1.31
CA ALA A 145 -11.61 17.86 2.06
C ALA A 145 -10.91 17.05 3.17
N VAL A 146 -9.57 16.99 3.18
CA VAL A 146 -8.79 16.22 4.16
C VAL A 146 -8.27 17.12 5.31
N GLY A 147 -8.37 18.44 5.13
CA GLY A 147 -7.71 19.42 6.00
C GLY A 147 -6.19 19.28 5.91
N TYR A 148 -5.41 20.08 6.64
CA TYR A 148 -3.95 19.99 6.69
C TYR A 148 -3.42 18.69 7.36
N ARG A 149 -4.15 17.58 7.24
CA ARG A 149 -3.87 16.27 7.81
C ARG A 149 -3.29 15.40 6.72
N CYS A 150 -2.15 14.80 7.00
CA CYS A 150 -1.48 13.97 6.01
C CYS A 150 -2.08 12.58 5.95
N GLU A 151 -2.93 12.40 4.94
CA GLU A 151 -3.35 11.09 4.49
C GLU A 151 -2.23 10.52 3.60
N PHE A 152 -1.45 9.60 4.15
CA PHE A 152 -0.43 8.86 3.40
C PHE A 152 -1.08 7.71 2.61
N ASP A 153 -2.13 8.02 1.86
CA ASP A 153 -2.78 7.13 0.89
C ASP A 153 -2.19 7.30 -0.53
N GLY A 154 -1.08 8.04 -0.69
CA GLY A 154 -0.37 8.20 -1.96
C GLY A 154 0.65 7.10 -2.23
N LYS A 155 1.66 7.38 -3.08
CA LYS A 155 2.71 6.40 -3.41
C LYS A 155 3.64 6.16 -2.21
N LEU A 156 3.81 4.89 -1.84
CA LEU A 156 4.84 4.45 -0.90
C LEU A 156 5.89 3.61 -1.64
N SER A 157 7.15 3.76 -1.27
CA SER A 157 8.24 2.93 -1.77
C SER A 157 9.27 2.76 -0.67
N LEU A 158 9.74 1.53 -0.51
CA LEU A 158 10.64 1.16 0.56
C LEU A 158 11.87 0.51 -0.06
N VAL A 159 13.04 1.03 0.28
CA VAL A 159 14.32 0.47 -0.15
C VAL A 159 15.17 0.22 1.09
N ARG A 160 15.75 -0.98 1.16
CA ARG A 160 16.82 -1.25 2.12
C ARG A 160 18.15 -0.85 1.50
N TYR A 161 18.93 -0.06 2.22
CA TYR A 161 20.32 0.23 1.86
C TYR A 161 21.17 0.09 3.12
N ARG A 162 22.08 -0.89 3.11
CA ARG A 162 22.85 -1.32 4.28
C ARG A 162 21.91 -1.70 5.44
N ASP A 163 22.07 -1.05 6.59
CA ASP A 163 21.31 -1.30 7.83
C ASP A 163 20.09 -0.39 7.97
N TYR A 164 19.78 0.40 6.93
CA TYR A 164 18.70 1.37 6.94
C TYR A 164 17.60 1.03 5.96
N TYR A 165 16.38 1.38 6.35
CA TYR A 165 15.21 1.42 5.48
C TYR A 165 14.90 2.87 5.13
N TYR A 166 14.95 3.16 3.84
CA TYR A 166 14.53 4.45 3.31
C TYR A 166 13.10 4.31 2.80
N LEU A 167 12.18 4.95 3.51
CA LEU A 167 10.78 5.03 3.13
C LEU A 167 10.53 6.36 2.41
N TYR A 168 10.17 6.27 1.14
CA TYR A 168 9.53 7.36 0.45
C TYR A 168 8.01 7.23 0.61
N ALA A 169 7.38 8.26 1.16
CA ALA A 169 5.94 8.31 1.33
C ALA A 169 5.42 9.68 0.89
N ARG A 170 4.47 9.66 -0.05
CA ARG A 170 3.82 10.85 -0.58
C ARG A 170 2.42 10.96 0.04
N ALA A 171 2.10 12.08 0.67
CA ALA A 171 0.70 12.44 0.91
C ALA A 171 0.06 12.86 -0.40
N ASN A 172 -1.26 12.72 -0.53
CA ASN A 172 -1.93 13.11 -1.75
C ASN A 172 -1.95 14.65 -1.91
N MET A 173 -1.75 15.11 -3.13
CA MET A 173 -1.66 16.54 -3.46
C MET A 173 -2.88 17.03 -4.25
N ASN A 174 -3.73 16.12 -4.70
CA ASN A 174 -4.94 16.38 -5.47
C ASN A 174 -5.83 15.12 -5.51
N LYS A 175 -7.05 15.25 -6.05
CA LYS A 175 -8.02 14.13 -6.15
C LYS A 175 -7.55 12.99 -7.07
N CYS A 176 -6.68 13.29 -8.03
CA CYS A 176 -6.12 12.32 -8.99
C CYS A 176 -4.61 12.43 -8.94
N GLY A 177 -3.92 11.48 -8.30
CA GLY A 177 -2.50 11.57 -7.96
C GLY A 177 -1.65 12.34 -8.97
N ALA A 178 -1.12 13.49 -8.54
CA ALA A 178 -0.11 14.24 -9.27
C ALA A 178 1.17 14.36 -8.43
N GLY A 179 2.29 14.48 -9.14
CA GLY A 179 3.58 14.84 -8.57
C GLY A 179 3.61 16.28 -8.07
#